data_AF-A0A3D3CW78-F1
#
_entry.id   AF-A0A3D3CW78-F1
#
_cell.length_a   1.000
_cell.length_b   1.000
_cell.length_c   1.000
_cell.angle_alpha   90.00
_cell.angle_beta   90.00
_cell.angle_gamma   90.00
#
_symmetry.space_group_name_H-M   'P 1'
#
loop_
_entity.id
_entity.type
_entity.pdbx_description
1 polymer ?
#
loop_
_entity_poly.entity_id
_entity_poly.type
_entity_poly.pdbx_seq_one_letter_code
_entity_poly.pdbx_strand_id
1 'polypeptide(L)'
;MQEKKLQELLRYVKNHSPYYQRIFKEQSIDIGQIRQLKDLVLIPTTGKEDLQSFNDEFLCVPRSGVIEYTSTSGTLGTPVTIALTEKDLQRLAYNEFNSFTCAGGTPGDLYQLMLTLDRQFMAGMAYYSGIRMLGAGIIRVGPGVPSLQWETIFRLQPT
;
A
#
# COMPACT_ATOMS: atom_id res chain seq x y z
N MET A 1 5.80 -21.28 -4.25
CA MET A 1 5.98 -19.86 -4.62
C MET A 1 6.03 -18.94 -3.41
N GLN A 2 5.03 -18.96 -2.53
CA GLN A 2 4.94 -18.06 -1.37
C GLN A 2 6.03 -18.27 -0.30
N GLU A 3 6.38 -19.51 0.03
CA GLU A 3 7.41 -19.79 1.06
C GLU A 3 8.79 -19.26 0.67
N LYS A 4 9.15 -19.38 -0.61
CA LYS A 4 10.37 -18.77 -1.14
C LYS A 4 10.35 -17.25 -0.98
N LYS A 5 9.21 -16.60 -1.29
CA LYS A 5 9.02 -15.16 -1.11
C LYS A 5 9.08 -14.73 0.35
N LEU A 6 8.53 -15.54 1.26
CA LEU A 6 8.63 -15.32 2.70
C LEU A 6 10.10 -15.34 3.15
N GLN A 7 10.88 -16.34 2.75
CA GLN A 7 12.29 -16.42 3.11
C GLN A 7 13.11 -15.26 2.50
N GLU A 8 12.81 -14.85 1.26
CA GLU A 8 13.40 -13.66 0.63
C GLU A 8 13.10 -12.40 1.46
N LEU A 9 11.84 -12.20 1.88
CA LEU A 9 11.40 -11.08 2.68
C LEU A 9 12.08 -11.05 4.06
N LEU A 10 12.15 -12.19 4.75
CA LEU A 10 12.78 -12.27 6.08
C LEU A 10 14.27 -11.92 6.02
N ARG A 11 14.99 -12.40 5.01
CA ARG A 11 16.39 -12.00 4.79
C ARG A 11 16.49 -10.51 4.46
N TYR A 12 15.58 -9.99 3.64
CA TYR A 12 15.56 -8.58 3.29
C TYR A 12 15.37 -7.68 4.53
N VAL A 13 14.33 -7.92 5.34
CA VAL A 13 14.07 -7.09 6.52
C VAL A 13 15.13 -7.27 7.61
N LYS A 14 15.68 -8.48 7.79
CA LYS A 14 16.83 -8.72 8.68
C LYS A 14 18.05 -7.89 8.29
N ASN A 15 18.26 -7.66 7.01
CA ASN A 15 19.44 -6.94 6.53
C ASN A 15 19.24 -5.42 6.44
N HIS A 16 17.99 -4.95 6.31
CA HIS A 16 17.72 -3.56 5.95
C HIS A 16 16.83 -2.77 6.91
N SER A 17 15.97 -3.41 7.71
CA SER A 17 15.09 -2.70 8.65
C SER A 17 15.69 -2.72 10.06
N PRO A 18 16.05 -1.55 10.63
CA PRO A 18 16.47 -1.44 12.03
C PRO A 18 15.44 -2.03 13.01
N TYR A 19 14.14 -1.82 12.76
CA TYR A 19 13.07 -2.34 13.61
C TYR A 19 13.10 -3.88 13.67
N TYR A 20 13.08 -4.55 12.50
CA TYR A 20 13.08 -6.02 12.48
C TYR A 20 14.41 -6.63 12.96
N GLN A 21 15.54 -5.94 12.76
CA GLN A 21 16.82 -6.34 13.36
C GLN A 21 16.74 -6.37 14.89
N ARG A 22 16.13 -5.34 15.50
CA ARG A 22 15.91 -5.28 16.94
C ARG A 22 14.97 -6.38 17.41
N ILE A 23 13.79 -6.53 16.79
CA ILE A 23 12.81 -7.55 17.15
C ILE A 23 13.38 -8.96 17.07
N PHE A 24 14.10 -9.29 15.98
CA PHE A 24 14.71 -10.62 15.85
C PHE A 24 15.76 -10.89 16.92
N LYS A 25 16.53 -9.88 17.31
CA LYS A 25 17.54 -10.00 18.36
C LYS A 25 16.91 -10.15 19.75
N GLU A 26 15.99 -9.26 20.12
CA GLU A 26 15.37 -9.23 21.44
C GLU A 26 14.52 -10.47 21.72
N GLN A 27 13.82 -10.97 20.70
CA GLN A 27 12.97 -12.16 20.81
C GLN A 27 13.71 -13.47 20.45
N SER A 28 15.02 -13.40 20.21
CA SER A 28 15.85 -14.57 19.82
C SER A 28 15.28 -15.35 18.62
N ILE A 29 14.74 -14.66 17.63
CA ILE A 29 14.11 -15.26 16.43
C ILE A 29 15.20 -15.64 15.43
N ASP A 30 15.31 -16.94 15.15
CA ASP A 30 16.09 -17.44 14.04
C ASP A 30 15.23 -17.59 12.77
N ILE A 31 15.40 -16.65 11.83
CA ILE A 31 14.70 -16.69 10.54
C ILE A 31 14.99 -17.98 9.73
N GLY A 32 16.08 -18.71 10.02
CA GLY A 32 16.41 -19.99 9.37
C GLY A 32 15.47 -21.15 9.76
N GLN A 33 14.74 -20.99 10.87
CA GLN A 33 13.72 -21.93 11.32
C GLN A 33 12.37 -21.73 10.61
N ILE A 34 12.20 -20.62 9.88
CA ILE A 34 10.93 -20.24 9.23
C ILE A 34 10.99 -20.70 7.76
N ARG A 35 10.54 -21.93 7.51
CA ARG A 35 10.69 -22.60 6.22
C ARG A 35 9.40 -22.67 5.43
N GLN A 36 8.28 -22.66 6.11
CA GLN A 36 6.93 -22.89 5.60
C GLN A 36 5.94 -21.94 6.30
N LEU A 37 4.76 -21.76 5.72
CA LEU A 37 3.78 -20.78 6.21
C LEU A 37 3.36 -21.01 7.66
N LYS A 38 3.28 -22.27 8.12
CA LYS A 38 2.91 -22.58 9.50
C LYS A 38 3.93 -22.11 10.54
N ASP A 39 5.17 -21.86 10.13
CA ASP A 39 6.22 -21.38 11.04
C ASP A 39 6.09 -19.87 11.33
N LEU A 40 5.16 -19.15 10.65
CA LEU A 40 4.90 -17.73 10.91
C LEU A 40 4.47 -17.46 12.37
N VAL A 41 3.93 -18.47 13.07
CA VAL A 41 3.60 -18.38 14.50
C VAL A 41 4.79 -18.10 15.40
N LEU A 42 6.02 -18.30 14.88
CA LEU A 42 7.27 -17.99 15.58
C LEU A 42 7.67 -16.51 15.50
N ILE A 43 6.99 -15.71 14.67
CA ILE A 43 7.25 -14.27 14.54
C ILE A 43 6.11 -13.51 15.24
N PRO A 44 6.41 -12.55 16.12
CA PRO A 44 5.40 -11.68 16.70
C PRO A 44 4.78 -10.78 15.63
N THR A 45 3.53 -10.40 15.82
CA THR A 45 2.86 -9.44 14.95
C THR A 45 3.37 -8.02 15.20
N THR A 46 3.53 -7.23 14.14
CA THR A 46 3.75 -5.78 14.24
C THR A 46 2.41 -5.06 14.38
N GLY A 47 2.25 -4.30 15.46
CA GLY A 47 1.05 -3.53 15.75
C GLY A 47 1.06 -2.14 15.12
N LYS A 48 -0.08 -1.45 15.20
CA LYS A 48 -0.19 -0.05 14.77
C LYS A 48 0.69 0.88 15.63
N GLU A 49 0.79 0.60 16.92
CA GLU A 49 1.61 1.38 17.86
C GLU A 49 3.09 1.31 17.50
N ASP A 50 3.59 0.13 17.10
CA ASP A 50 4.95 -0.04 16.61
C ASP A 50 5.24 0.88 15.41
N LEU A 51 4.33 0.87 14.43
CA LEU A 51 4.44 1.72 13.24
C LEU A 51 4.46 3.20 13.59
N GLN A 52 3.63 3.63 14.55
CA GLN A 52 3.58 5.02 15.01
C GLN A 52 4.87 5.43 15.75
N SER A 53 5.39 4.56 16.60
CA SER A 53 6.56 4.84 17.44
C SER A 53 7.87 4.75 16.66
N PHE A 54 7.95 3.92 15.62
CA PHE A 54 9.22 3.59 14.94
C PHE A 54 9.19 3.78 13.42
N ASN A 55 8.40 4.73 12.91
CA ASN A 55 8.22 5.00 11.47
C ASN A 55 9.50 4.86 10.62
N ASP A 56 10.58 5.54 11.02
CA ASP A 56 11.84 5.54 10.28
C ASP A 56 12.60 4.21 10.34
N GLU A 57 12.44 3.45 11.43
CA GLU A 57 13.12 2.16 11.62
C GLU A 57 12.52 1.03 10.74
N PHE A 58 11.35 1.26 10.15
CA PHE A 58 10.76 0.34 9.17
C PHE A 58 11.34 0.51 7.75
N LEU A 59 12.04 1.62 7.48
CA LEU A 59 12.64 1.85 6.16
C LEU A 59 13.70 0.78 5.88
N CYS A 60 13.57 0.14 4.70
CA CYS A 60 14.54 -0.83 4.19
C CYS A 60 15.41 -0.26 3.05
N VAL A 61 15.27 1.03 2.77
CA VAL A 61 16.04 1.77 1.77
C VAL A 61 16.46 3.12 2.35
N PRO A 62 17.54 3.74 1.84
CA PRO A 62 17.86 5.12 2.18
C PRO A 62 16.70 6.05 1.84
N ARG A 63 16.53 7.15 2.58
CA ARG A 63 15.47 8.15 2.32
C ARG A 63 15.50 8.72 0.88
N SER A 64 16.66 8.74 0.24
CA SER A 64 16.80 9.15 -1.17
C SER A 64 16.18 8.17 -2.18
N GLY A 65 15.92 6.92 -1.76
CA GLY A 65 15.18 5.93 -2.57
C GLY A 65 13.67 5.99 -2.36
N VAL A 66 13.19 6.78 -1.40
CA VAL A 66 11.76 7.03 -1.17
C VAL A 66 11.33 8.18 -2.05
N ILE A 67 10.23 8.00 -2.79
CA ILE A 67 9.72 9.01 -3.71
C ILE A 67 8.33 9.54 -3.31
N GLU A 68 7.62 8.83 -2.43
CA GLU A 68 6.31 9.26 -1.94
C GLU A 68 6.13 8.91 -0.46
N TYR A 69 5.46 9.81 0.27
CA TYR A 69 5.07 9.61 1.65
C TYR A 69 3.56 9.76 1.77
N THR A 70 2.92 8.73 2.34
CA THR A 70 1.49 8.72 2.65
C THR A 70 1.30 8.65 4.16
N SER A 71 0.14 9.06 4.64
CA SER A 71 -0.16 8.98 6.07
C SER A 71 -1.57 8.45 6.32
N THR A 72 -1.71 7.77 7.45
CA THR A 72 -3.02 7.38 7.96
C THR A 72 -3.26 8.09 9.29
N SER A 73 -4.51 8.50 9.53
CA SER A 73 -4.88 9.15 10.77
C SER A 73 -4.64 8.20 11.96
N GLY A 74 -3.74 8.60 12.85
CA GLY A 74 -3.52 7.95 14.14
C GLY A 74 -4.59 8.37 15.14
N THR A 75 -5.05 7.43 15.97
CA THR A 75 -5.95 7.71 17.11
C THR A 75 -5.19 8.32 18.30
N LEU A 76 -3.86 8.23 18.31
CA LEU A 76 -2.96 8.63 19.41
C LEU A 76 -2.16 9.92 19.12
N GLY A 77 -2.62 10.75 18.19
CA GLY A 77 -2.00 12.05 17.88
C GLY A 77 -0.84 12.01 16.87
N THR A 78 -0.04 10.94 16.83
CA THR A 78 1.02 10.76 15.81
C THR A 78 0.51 9.91 14.64
N PRO A 79 0.57 10.39 13.38
CA PRO A 79 0.17 9.60 12.22
C PRO A 79 1.13 8.43 11.97
N VAL A 80 0.64 7.37 11.32
CA VAL A 80 1.53 6.39 10.69
C VAL A 80 1.93 6.96 9.34
N THR A 81 3.22 7.10 9.10
CA THR A 81 3.81 7.50 7.81
C THR A 81 4.27 6.25 7.06
N ILE A 82 3.79 6.10 5.84
CA ILE A 82 4.20 5.02 4.94
C ILE A 82 5.02 5.64 3.81
N ALA A 83 6.29 5.25 3.74
CA ALA A 83 7.25 5.66 2.73
C ALA A 83 7.31 4.64 1.59
N LEU A 84 7.25 5.10 0.34
CA LEU A 84 7.09 4.26 -0.85
C LEU A 84 8.21 4.56 -1.85
N THR A 85 8.81 3.49 -2.38
CA THR A 85 9.70 3.58 -3.55
C THR A 85 8.88 3.59 -4.84
N GLU A 86 9.50 3.95 -5.97
CA GLU A 86 8.89 3.83 -7.30
C GLU A 86 8.36 2.41 -7.55
N LYS A 87 9.12 1.40 -7.14
CA LYS A 87 8.73 0.00 -7.31
C LYS A 87 7.51 -0.37 -6.45
N ASP A 88 7.36 0.24 -5.28
CA ASP A 88 6.18 0.04 -4.43
C ASP A 88 4.93 0.65 -5.07
N LEU A 89 5.04 1.86 -5.63
CA LEU A 89 3.94 2.52 -6.35
C LEU A 89 3.54 1.74 -7.60
N GLN A 90 4.50 1.22 -8.37
CA GLN A 90 4.23 0.34 -9.51
C GLN A 90 3.50 -0.94 -9.10
N ARG A 91 3.93 -1.56 -7.99
CA ARG A 91 3.26 -2.74 -7.44
C ARG A 91 1.84 -2.40 -6.95
N LEU A 92 1.65 -1.24 -6.34
CA LEU A 92 0.33 -0.77 -5.91
C LEU A 92 -0.60 -0.59 -7.13
N ALA A 93 -0.13 0.08 -8.19
CA ALA A 93 -0.87 0.21 -9.44
C ALA A 93 -1.23 -1.15 -10.06
N TYR A 94 -0.30 -2.10 -10.06
CA TYR A 94 -0.54 -3.46 -10.56
C TYR A 94 -1.59 -4.22 -9.72
N ASN A 95 -1.56 -4.07 -8.39
CA ASN A 95 -2.58 -4.67 -7.53
C ASN A 95 -3.97 -4.11 -7.85
N GLU A 96 -4.09 -2.80 -8.01
CA GLU A 96 -5.38 -2.18 -8.35
C GLU A 96 -5.85 -2.51 -9.76
N PHE A 97 -4.94 -2.56 -10.74
CA PHE A 97 -5.24 -3.10 -12.07
C PHE A 97 -5.88 -4.49 -11.99
N ASN A 98 -5.31 -5.39 -11.18
CA ASN A 98 -5.87 -6.73 -10.97
C ASN A 98 -7.22 -6.65 -10.24
N SER A 99 -7.39 -5.78 -9.24
CA SER A 99 -8.67 -5.58 -8.56
C SER A 99 -9.78 -5.17 -9.53
N PHE A 100 -9.53 -4.18 -10.39
CA PHE A 100 -10.51 -3.75 -11.40
C PHE A 100 -10.78 -4.84 -12.44
N THR A 101 -9.73 -5.52 -12.91
CA THR A 101 -9.89 -6.65 -13.86
C THR A 101 -10.73 -7.78 -13.25
N CYS A 102 -10.49 -8.12 -11.98
CA CYS A 102 -11.26 -9.12 -11.24
C CYS A 102 -12.73 -8.71 -11.05
N ALA A 103 -13.00 -7.40 -10.97
CA ALA A 103 -14.35 -6.85 -10.92
C ALA A 103 -15.04 -6.79 -12.30
N GLY A 104 -14.40 -7.32 -13.35
CA GLY A 104 -14.91 -7.30 -14.73
C GLY A 104 -14.59 -6.03 -15.51
N GLY A 105 -13.75 -5.15 -14.95
CA GLY A 105 -13.32 -3.93 -15.59
C GLY A 105 -12.49 -4.18 -16.85
N THR A 106 -12.68 -3.32 -17.85
CA THR A 106 -12.05 -3.40 -19.16
C THR A 106 -11.48 -2.03 -19.56
N PRO A 107 -10.59 -1.97 -20.56
CA PRO A 107 -10.14 -0.69 -21.12
C PRO A 107 -11.27 0.15 -21.76
N GLY A 108 -12.44 -0.45 -22.02
CA GLY A 108 -13.60 0.24 -22.57
C GLY A 108 -14.43 1.00 -21.53
N ASP A 109 -14.15 0.79 -20.25
CA ASP A 109 -14.93 1.38 -19.17
C ASP A 109 -14.54 2.83 -18.84
N LEU A 110 -15.46 3.55 -18.20
CA LEU A 110 -15.25 4.92 -17.72
C LEU A 110 -15.54 5.00 -16.23
N TYR A 111 -14.50 5.19 -15.41
CA TYR A 111 -14.61 5.21 -13.96
C TYR A 111 -14.77 6.62 -13.40
N GLN A 112 -15.79 6.84 -12.55
CA GLN A 112 -15.88 8.05 -11.74
C GLN A 112 -15.18 7.85 -10.38
N LEU A 113 -13.99 8.43 -10.23
CA LEU A 113 -13.23 8.39 -9.00
C LEU A 113 -13.73 9.48 -8.02
N MET A 114 -14.35 9.04 -6.94
CA MET A 114 -14.94 9.89 -5.89
C MET A 114 -14.10 9.95 -4.61
N LEU A 115 -12.81 9.64 -4.70
CA LEU A 115 -11.88 9.63 -3.58
C LEU A 115 -10.92 10.81 -3.65
N THR A 116 -10.42 11.22 -2.48
CA THR A 116 -9.36 12.20 -2.34
C THR A 116 -8.09 11.67 -3.00
N LEU A 117 -7.46 12.48 -3.85
CA LEU A 117 -6.14 12.20 -4.44
C LEU A 117 -5.00 12.88 -3.66
N ASP A 118 -5.33 13.90 -2.90
CA ASP A 118 -4.44 14.70 -2.06
C ASP A 118 -4.51 14.27 -0.58
N ARG A 119 -3.92 15.07 0.32
CA ARG A 119 -3.92 14.85 1.79
C ARG A 119 -3.26 13.55 2.23
N GLN A 120 -2.24 13.11 1.49
CA GLN A 120 -1.41 11.94 1.82
C GLN A 120 -2.22 10.63 1.92
N PHE A 121 -3.43 10.58 1.35
CA PHE A 121 -4.27 9.39 1.37
C PHE A 121 -3.97 8.49 0.17
N MET A 122 -3.42 7.30 0.45
CA MET A 122 -2.91 6.38 -0.57
C MET A 122 -3.97 5.90 -1.57
N ALA A 123 -5.20 5.60 -1.12
CA ALA A 123 -6.16 4.83 -1.92
C ALA A 123 -6.58 5.55 -3.21
N GLY A 124 -6.74 6.87 -3.18
CA GLY A 124 -7.09 7.63 -4.39
C GLY A 124 -6.03 7.51 -5.48
N MET A 125 -4.75 7.67 -5.12
CA MET A 125 -3.63 7.53 -6.04
C MET A 125 -3.43 6.09 -6.51
N ALA A 126 -3.69 5.11 -5.65
CA ALA A 126 -3.67 3.69 -6.00
C ALA A 126 -4.68 3.38 -7.10
N TYR A 127 -5.96 3.75 -6.91
CA TYR A 127 -7.01 3.48 -7.88
C TYR A 127 -6.80 4.25 -9.18
N TYR A 128 -6.40 5.52 -9.08
CA TYR A 128 -6.03 6.31 -10.25
C TYR A 128 -4.96 5.59 -11.09
N SER A 129 -3.90 5.10 -10.46
CA SER A 129 -2.80 4.42 -11.16
C SER A 129 -3.21 3.05 -11.71
N GLY A 130 -4.03 2.29 -10.97
CA GLY A 130 -4.56 1.01 -11.42
C GLY A 130 -5.48 1.13 -12.63
N ILE A 131 -6.40 2.10 -12.62
CA ILE A 131 -7.30 2.34 -13.75
C ILE A 131 -6.50 2.84 -14.98
N ARG A 132 -5.49 3.70 -14.77
CA ARG A 132 -4.57 4.11 -15.84
C ARG A 132 -3.83 2.92 -16.44
N MET A 133 -3.39 1.98 -15.61
CA MET A 133 -2.74 0.74 -16.06
C MET A 133 -3.72 -0.19 -16.80
N LEU A 134 -4.99 -0.23 -16.39
CA LEU A 134 -6.07 -0.95 -17.10
C LEU A 134 -6.32 -0.37 -18.50
N GLY A 135 -6.00 0.91 -18.72
CA GLY A 135 -6.27 1.59 -19.98
C GLY A 135 -7.70 2.13 -20.09
N ALA A 136 -8.45 2.16 -18.98
CA ALA A 136 -9.81 2.65 -18.93
C ALA A 136 -9.87 4.18 -18.73
N GLY A 137 -11.02 4.77 -19.04
CA GLY A 137 -11.30 6.19 -18.82
C GLY A 137 -11.45 6.51 -17.32
N ILE A 138 -11.07 7.74 -16.92
CA ILE A 138 -11.14 8.18 -15.52
C ILE A 138 -11.71 9.60 -15.44
N ILE A 139 -12.70 9.79 -14.59
CA ILE A 139 -13.25 11.09 -14.20
C ILE A 139 -12.88 11.33 -12.73
N ARG A 140 -12.11 12.38 -12.46
CA ARG A 140 -11.67 12.72 -11.09
C ARG A 140 -12.63 13.73 -10.48
N VAL A 141 -13.66 13.26 -9.77
CA VAL A 141 -14.65 14.13 -9.12
C VAL A 141 -14.28 14.42 -7.67
N GLY A 142 -13.65 13.44 -6.99
CA GLY A 142 -13.35 13.54 -5.57
C GLY A 142 -14.60 13.41 -4.67
N PRO A 143 -14.41 13.48 -3.35
CA PRO A 143 -15.48 13.26 -2.38
C PRO A 143 -16.23 14.56 -2.03
N GLY A 144 -17.41 14.40 -1.42
CA GLY A 144 -18.05 15.47 -0.65
C GLY A 144 -18.88 16.49 -1.45
N VAL A 145 -19.12 16.28 -2.75
CA VAL A 145 -19.97 17.15 -3.57
C VAL A 145 -20.99 16.31 -4.37
N PRO A 146 -22.08 15.81 -3.72
CA PRO A 146 -23.04 14.90 -4.36
C PRO A 146 -23.69 15.48 -5.62
N SER A 147 -23.97 16.78 -5.66
CA SER A 147 -24.56 17.43 -6.84
C SER A 147 -23.66 17.34 -8.07
N LEU A 148 -22.36 17.55 -7.91
CA LEU A 148 -21.36 17.41 -8.98
C LEU A 148 -21.20 15.95 -9.39
N GLN A 149 -21.21 15.02 -8.42
CA GLN A 149 -21.15 13.58 -8.69
C GLN A 149 -22.33 13.10 -9.54
N TRP A 150 -23.56 13.55 -9.22
CA TRP A 150 -24.74 13.23 -10.01
C TRP A 150 -24.73 13.87 -11.39
N GLU A 151 -24.41 15.16 -11.47
CA GLU A 151 -24.26 15.88 -12.74
C GLU A 151 -23.28 15.15 -13.67
N THR A 152 -22.15 14.70 -13.12
CA THR A 152 -21.12 13.98 -13.86
C THR A 152 -21.61 12.60 -14.32
N ILE A 153 -22.32 11.86 -13.46
CA ILE A 153 -22.93 10.57 -13.83
C ILE A 153 -23.90 10.75 -15.00
N PHE A 154 -24.78 11.74 -14.94
CA PHE A 154 -25.75 11.97 -16.02
C PHE A 154 -25.11 12.46 -17.31
N ARG A 155 -24.07 13.30 -17.22
CA ARG A 155 -23.39 13.88 -18.39
C ARG A 155 -22.42 12.93 -19.08
N LEU A 156 -21.63 12.18 -18.31
CA LEU A 156 -20.53 11.37 -18.83
C LEU A 156 -20.82 9.87 -18.82
N GLN A 157 -21.87 9.41 -18.13
CA GLN A 157 -22.32 8.01 -18.11
C GLN A 157 -21.17 7.02 -17.82
N PRO A 158 -20.50 7.13 -16.65
CA PRO A 158 -19.50 6.15 -16.23
C PRO A 158 -20.11 4.74 -16.15
N THR A 159 -19.30 3.72 -16.40
CA THR A 159 -19.71 2.32 -16.56
C THR A 159 -19.19 1.40 -15.46
#